data_AF-A0A7K1CTY3-F1
#
_entry.id   AF-A0A7K1CTY3-F1
#
_cell.length_a   1.000
_cell.length_b   1.000
_cell.length_c   1.000
_cell.angle_alpha   90.00
_cell.angle_beta   90.00
_cell.angle_gamma   90.00
#
_symmetry.space_group_name_H-M   'P 1'
#
loop_
_entity.id
_entity.type
_entity.pdbx_description
1 polymer ?
#
loop_
_entity_poly.entity_id
_entity_poly.type
_entity_poly.pdbx_seq_one_letter_code
_entity_poly.pdbx_strand_id
1 'polypeptide(L)'
;MSVIKPSQFNPASLKFSSVRVNPTTQAKSVYINYNDGPLLVQCPKMALPFGLNVSEFDGSPKKFGLALSFKNMDDTEVRALHNMIQSIERMLIEHATTSSVEFFKKPLKSEIIREFFNAGIKQSKDKATGLPDGKYPDTMSIKLDVGGKNATEVYNEKRELDQRPFESIFQKGGSCVALITCSCWISAGKFGITWRAKQIKYYPIAGLSGYSIMDDDEVDAVSSAISSSLAVSGGASAAASAVEIADDDDTPAAAAVDEDDDEEEEAPPVKVPITRKKPAAKK
;
A
#
# COMPACT_ATOMS: atom_id res chain seq x y z
N MET A 1 2.62 1.69 24.77
CA MET A 1 2.77 1.36 23.34
C MET A 1 4.06 2.02 22.86
N SER A 2 4.99 1.26 22.31
CA SER A 2 6.28 1.78 21.83
C SER A 2 6.28 1.80 20.31
N VAL A 3 6.65 2.94 19.71
CA VAL A 3 6.87 3.07 18.28
C VAL A 3 8.33 2.71 18.00
N ILE A 4 8.57 1.84 17.03
CA ILE A 4 9.92 1.44 16.63
C ILE A 4 10.21 1.89 15.19
N LYS A 5 11.50 2.11 14.90
CA LYS A 5 11.98 2.17 13.51
C LYS A 5 12.32 0.77 13.02
N PRO A 6 12.31 0.50 11.69
CA PRO A 6 12.66 -0.80 11.15
C PRO A 6 14.06 -1.28 11.55
N SER A 7 15.04 -0.37 11.64
CA SER A 7 16.41 -0.68 12.07
C SER A 7 16.52 -1.14 13.53
N GLN A 8 15.48 -0.90 14.34
CA GLN A 8 15.42 -1.30 15.76
C GLN A 8 14.62 -2.60 15.97
N PHE A 9 14.16 -3.23 14.89
CA PHE A 9 13.35 -4.43 14.98
C PHE A 9 14.18 -5.63 15.46
N ASN A 10 13.71 -6.27 16.53
CA ASN A 10 14.25 -7.52 17.04
C ASN A 10 13.21 -8.64 16.84
N PRO A 11 13.51 -9.65 16.01
CA PRO A 11 12.60 -10.80 15.79
C PRO A 11 12.16 -11.50 17.09
N ALA A 12 13.02 -11.59 18.10
CA ALA A 12 12.73 -12.28 19.36
C ALA A 12 11.64 -11.60 20.21
N SER A 13 11.39 -10.32 19.97
CA SER A 13 10.33 -9.55 20.64
C SER A 13 8.95 -9.72 20.01
N LEU A 14 8.87 -10.38 18.85
CA LEU A 14 7.63 -10.58 18.12
C LEU A 14 6.84 -11.76 18.69
N LYS A 15 5.52 -11.57 18.88
CA LYS A 15 4.61 -12.60 19.38
C LYS A 15 3.34 -12.63 18.54
N PHE A 16 2.88 -13.83 18.22
CA PHE A 16 1.61 -14.07 17.53
C PHE A 16 0.55 -14.52 18.54
N SER A 17 -0.66 -14.00 18.43
CA SER A 17 -1.79 -14.49 19.24
C SER A 17 -2.35 -15.80 18.69
N SER A 18 -3.22 -16.47 19.44
CA SER A 18 -4.09 -17.50 18.87
C SER A 18 -5.02 -16.94 17.80
N VAL A 19 -5.54 -17.82 16.94
CA VAL A 19 -6.50 -17.46 15.89
C VAL A 19 -7.79 -16.93 16.53
N ARG A 20 -8.18 -15.71 16.15
CA ARG A 20 -9.43 -15.07 16.57
C ARG A 20 -10.41 -15.03 15.43
N VAL A 21 -11.66 -15.38 15.74
CA VAL A 21 -12.79 -15.27 14.80
C VAL A 21 -13.57 -14.00 15.17
N ASN A 22 -13.76 -13.10 14.22
CA ASN A 22 -14.64 -11.96 14.42
C ASN A 22 -16.10 -12.47 14.52
N PRO A 23 -16.84 -12.17 15.59
CA PRO A 23 -18.21 -12.66 15.75
C PRO A 23 -19.16 -12.24 14.63
N THR A 24 -18.96 -11.03 14.07
CA THR A 24 -19.84 -10.45 13.06
C THR A 24 -19.51 -10.93 11.67
N THR A 25 -18.25 -10.84 11.26
CA THR A 25 -17.83 -11.15 9.88
C THR A 25 -17.34 -12.57 9.71
N GLN A 26 -17.21 -13.36 10.80
CA GLN A 26 -16.57 -14.68 10.84
C GLN A 26 -15.12 -14.70 10.32
N ALA A 27 -14.55 -13.53 10.02
CA ALA A 27 -13.19 -13.40 9.53
C ALA A 27 -12.19 -13.83 10.61
N LYS A 28 -11.22 -14.65 10.19
CA LYS A 28 -10.15 -15.12 11.06
C LYS A 28 -8.96 -14.17 11.01
N SER A 29 -8.39 -13.88 12.17
CA SER A 29 -7.21 -13.04 12.28
C SER A 29 -6.28 -13.49 13.41
N VAL A 30 -4.99 -13.20 13.26
CA VAL A 30 -3.97 -13.38 14.28
C VAL A 30 -3.31 -12.03 14.52
N TYR A 31 -3.26 -11.60 15.78
CA TYR A 31 -2.62 -10.34 16.15
C TYR A 31 -1.11 -10.52 16.23
N ILE A 32 -0.41 -9.52 15.71
CA ILE A 32 1.05 -9.44 15.70
C ILE A 32 1.45 -8.39 16.75
N ASN A 33 1.98 -8.86 17.86
CA ASN A 33 2.40 -8.03 18.97
C ASN A 33 3.93 -7.94 19.01
N TYR A 34 4.42 -6.82 19.52
CA TYR A 34 5.83 -6.55 19.73
C TYR A 34 6.03 -6.05 21.16
N ASN A 35 6.86 -6.75 21.93
CA ASN A 35 6.96 -6.59 23.38
C ASN A 35 5.58 -6.77 24.06
N ASP A 36 5.03 -5.71 24.65
CA ASP A 36 3.80 -5.73 25.46
C ASP A 36 2.57 -5.16 24.74
N GLY A 37 2.65 -4.88 23.43
CA GLY A 37 1.54 -4.29 22.69
C GLY A 37 1.57 -4.58 21.19
N PRO A 38 0.62 -3.99 20.43
CA PRO A 38 0.60 -4.12 18.97
C PRO A 38 1.90 -3.60 18.35
N LEU A 39 2.37 -4.27 17.30
CA LEU A 39 3.52 -3.77 16.55
C LEU A 39 3.15 -2.41 15.91
N LEU A 40 3.95 -1.38 16.23
CA LEU A 40 3.83 -0.03 15.67
C LEU A 40 5.18 0.37 15.08
N VAL A 41 5.24 0.49 13.75
CA VAL A 41 6.47 0.80 13.02
C VAL A 41 6.34 2.15 12.34
N GLN A 42 7.29 3.04 12.58
CA GLN A 42 7.44 4.25 11.79
C GLN A 42 8.27 3.95 10.56
N CYS A 43 7.66 4.00 9.38
CA CYS A 43 8.35 3.82 8.11
C CYS A 43 9.35 4.97 7.85
N PRO A 44 10.41 4.72 7.07
CA PRO A 44 11.17 5.81 6.44
C PRO A 44 10.28 6.60 5.45
N LYS A 45 10.85 7.64 4.84
CA LYS A 45 10.15 8.38 3.79
C LYS A 45 10.05 7.49 2.54
N MET A 46 8.83 7.04 2.24
CA MET A 46 8.52 6.13 1.12
C MET A 46 7.85 6.88 -0.03
N ALA A 47 8.15 6.47 -1.26
CA ALA A 47 7.49 7.01 -2.46
C ALA A 47 6.12 6.36 -2.68
N LEU A 48 5.16 7.15 -3.19
CA LEU A 48 3.80 6.75 -3.53
C LEU A 48 3.60 6.80 -5.05
N PRO A 49 4.11 5.82 -5.82
CA PRO A 49 4.12 5.89 -7.29
C PRO A 49 2.72 5.97 -7.92
N PHE A 50 1.69 5.45 -7.25
CA PHE A 50 0.32 5.38 -7.77
C PHE A 50 -0.66 6.31 -7.04
N GLY A 51 -0.22 7.02 -5.99
CA GLY A 51 -1.12 7.81 -5.16
C GLY A 51 -2.10 6.94 -4.36
N LEU A 52 -3.33 7.43 -4.19
CA LEU A 52 -4.40 6.70 -3.51
C LEU A 52 -4.96 5.59 -4.40
N ASN A 53 -5.06 4.39 -3.84
CA ASN A 53 -5.86 3.31 -4.39
C ASN A 53 -7.24 3.32 -3.71
N VAL A 54 -8.30 3.38 -4.51
CA VAL A 54 -9.69 3.31 -4.06
C VAL A 54 -10.32 2.09 -4.69
N SER A 55 -10.83 1.18 -3.86
CA SER A 55 -11.59 0.01 -4.31
C SER A 55 -13.02 0.13 -3.81
N GLU A 56 -13.97 0.03 -4.73
CA GLU A 56 -15.40 0.13 -4.44
C GLU A 56 -16.06 -1.11 -5.02
N PHE A 57 -16.74 -1.88 -4.17
CA PHE A 57 -17.57 -3.00 -4.59
C PHE A 57 -19.02 -2.67 -4.25
N ASP A 58 -19.96 -3.08 -5.11
CA ASP A 58 -21.36 -2.73 -4.98
C ASP A 58 -21.91 -3.12 -3.59
N GLY A 59 -22.56 -2.18 -2.92
CA GLY A 59 -23.07 -2.35 -1.55
C GLY A 59 -22.02 -2.36 -0.42
N SER A 60 -20.72 -2.17 -0.70
CA SER A 60 -19.65 -2.15 0.33
C SER A 60 -19.03 -0.76 0.53
N PRO A 61 -18.51 -0.44 1.74
CA PRO A 61 -17.83 0.82 1.97
C PRO A 61 -16.52 0.89 1.17
N LYS A 62 -16.21 2.08 0.64
CA LYS A 62 -14.97 2.36 -0.09
C LYS A 62 -13.74 1.93 0.72
N LYS A 63 -12.84 1.17 0.10
CA LYS A 63 -11.57 0.75 0.69
C LYS A 63 -10.47 1.65 0.16
N PHE A 64 -9.67 2.19 1.08
CA PHE A 64 -8.57 3.09 0.76
C PHE A 64 -7.24 2.42 1.06
N GLY A 65 -6.27 2.59 0.15
CA GLY A 65 -4.92 2.08 0.35
C GLY A 65 -3.86 2.91 -0.35
N LEU A 66 -2.62 2.75 0.11
CA LEU A 66 -1.44 3.35 -0.50
C LEU A 66 -0.43 2.25 -0.80
N ALA A 67 0.18 2.32 -1.98
CA ALA A 67 1.32 1.47 -2.34
C ALA A 67 2.62 2.21 -2.01
N LEU A 68 3.36 1.72 -1.02
CA LEU A 68 4.69 2.23 -0.69
C LEU A 68 5.72 1.53 -1.57
N SER A 69 6.53 2.29 -2.30
CA SER A 69 7.56 1.73 -3.19
C SER A 69 8.92 1.64 -2.53
N PHE A 70 9.59 0.51 -2.72
CA PHE A 70 10.98 0.27 -2.35
C PHE A 70 11.96 0.72 -3.44
N LYS A 71 11.64 1.76 -4.24
CA LYS A 71 12.52 2.31 -5.28
C LYS A 71 13.91 2.71 -4.76
N ASN A 72 14.01 3.18 -3.51
CA ASN A 72 15.23 3.71 -2.93
C ASN A 72 15.91 2.69 -1.98
N MET A 73 16.11 1.45 -2.44
CA MET A 73 16.73 0.38 -1.63
C MET A 73 18.20 0.62 -1.27
N ASP A 74 18.83 1.64 -1.85
CA ASP A 74 20.15 2.14 -1.44
C ASP A 74 20.12 2.82 -0.06
N ASP A 75 18.97 3.38 0.33
CA ASP A 75 18.75 3.92 1.66
C ASP A 75 18.68 2.78 2.69
N THR A 76 19.56 2.85 3.69
CA THR A 76 19.66 1.86 4.76
C THR A 76 18.37 1.65 5.53
N GLU A 77 17.56 2.69 5.72
CA GLU A 77 16.30 2.60 6.45
C GLU A 77 15.18 1.98 5.60
N VAL A 78 15.15 2.26 4.28
CA VAL A 78 14.23 1.61 3.33
C VAL A 78 14.54 0.12 3.25
N ARG A 79 15.82 -0.23 3.15
CA ARG A 79 16.28 -1.63 3.18
C ARG A 79 15.95 -2.31 4.51
N ALA A 80 16.10 -1.60 5.64
CA ALA A 80 15.74 -2.12 6.94
C ALA A 80 14.23 -2.42 7.03
N LEU A 81 13.37 -1.56 6.47
CA LEU A 81 11.92 -1.83 6.38
C LEU A 81 11.64 -3.10 5.58
N HIS A 82 12.25 -3.23 4.41
CA HIS A 82 12.07 -4.41 3.57
C HIS A 82 12.48 -5.70 4.28
N ASN A 83 13.67 -5.72 4.88
CA ASN A 83 14.19 -6.87 5.61
C ASN A 83 13.36 -7.21 6.85
N MET A 84 12.86 -6.19 7.56
CA MET A 84 11.96 -6.35 8.70
C MET A 84 10.68 -7.08 8.26
N ILE A 85 10.04 -6.64 7.17
CA ILE A 85 8.82 -7.26 6.65
C ILE A 85 9.09 -8.72 6.31
N GLN A 86 10.11 -9.03 5.50
CA GLN A 86 10.45 -10.41 5.17
C GLN A 86 10.75 -11.26 6.42
N SER A 87 11.34 -10.68 7.46
CA SER A 87 11.58 -11.39 8.71
C SER A 87 10.29 -11.72 9.45
N ILE A 88 9.32 -10.80 9.47
CA ILE A 88 8.00 -11.03 10.06
C ILE A 88 7.27 -12.12 9.27
N GLU A 89 7.34 -12.10 7.94
CA GLU A 89 6.71 -13.10 7.08
C GLU A 89 7.27 -14.52 7.34
N ARG A 90 8.60 -14.66 7.41
CA ARG A 90 9.23 -15.95 7.75
C ARG A 90 8.75 -16.50 9.09
N MET A 91 8.73 -15.65 10.12
CA MET A 91 8.25 -16.06 11.46
C MET A 91 6.75 -16.40 11.46
N LEU A 92 5.95 -15.69 10.66
CA LEU A 92 4.52 -15.97 10.54
C LEU A 92 4.27 -17.31 9.84
N ILE A 93 5.03 -17.65 8.80
CA ILE A 93 4.96 -18.94 8.12
C ILE A 93 5.35 -20.08 9.07
N GLU A 94 6.40 -19.89 9.87
CA GLU A 94 6.81 -20.86 10.89
C GLU A 94 5.74 -21.05 11.97
N HIS A 95 5.15 -19.95 12.43
CA HIS A 95 4.03 -19.98 13.37
C HIS A 95 2.81 -20.70 12.79
N ALA A 96 2.43 -20.40 11.54
CA ALA A 96 1.34 -21.05 10.83
C ALA A 96 1.61 -22.55 10.60
N THR A 97 2.88 -22.94 10.44
CA THR A 97 3.30 -24.35 10.34
C THR A 97 3.10 -25.08 11.65
N THR A 98 3.50 -24.47 12.76
CA THR A 98 3.35 -25.07 14.10
C THR A 98 1.88 -25.11 14.53
N SER A 99 1.10 -24.10 14.16
CA SER A 99 -0.32 -23.95 14.48
C SER A 99 -1.24 -24.32 13.31
N SER A 100 -0.83 -25.23 12.43
CA SER A 100 -1.52 -25.48 11.16
C SER A 100 -2.96 -25.99 11.35
N VAL A 101 -3.23 -26.70 12.44
CA VAL A 101 -4.58 -27.17 12.78
C VAL A 101 -5.51 -26.00 13.11
N GLU A 102 -5.03 -24.95 13.79
CA GLU A 102 -5.84 -23.76 14.07
C GLU A 102 -6.09 -22.92 12.82
N PHE A 103 -5.05 -22.75 11.99
CA PHE A 103 -5.11 -21.96 10.76
C PHE A 103 -6.00 -22.64 9.72
N PHE A 104 -5.76 -23.93 9.45
CA PHE A 104 -6.28 -24.64 8.27
C PHE A 104 -7.20 -25.81 8.62
N LYS A 105 -7.51 -26.06 9.90
CA LYS A 105 -8.30 -27.20 10.39
C LYS A 105 -7.68 -28.58 10.11
N LYS A 106 -6.44 -28.64 9.60
CA LYS A 106 -5.72 -29.89 9.29
C LYS A 106 -4.21 -29.70 9.46
N PRO A 107 -3.45 -30.78 9.78
CA PRO A 107 -2.00 -30.73 9.76
C PRO A 107 -1.51 -30.53 8.31
N LEU A 108 -0.63 -29.56 8.09
CA LEU A 108 -0.04 -29.28 6.78
C LEU A 108 1.49 -29.21 6.89
N LYS A 109 2.17 -29.60 5.82
CA LYS A 109 3.63 -29.47 5.70
C LYS A 109 4.01 -28.02 5.41
N SER A 110 5.21 -27.63 5.82
CA SER A 110 5.73 -26.26 5.63
C SER A 110 5.71 -25.81 4.16
N GLU A 111 5.97 -26.71 3.21
CA GLU A 111 5.96 -26.41 1.77
C GLU A 111 4.59 -25.93 1.28
N ILE A 112 3.52 -26.64 1.63
CA ILE A 112 2.13 -26.26 1.26
C ILE A 112 1.75 -24.93 1.92
N ILE A 113 2.19 -24.71 3.16
CA ILE A 113 1.87 -23.48 3.88
C ILE A 113 2.55 -22.26 3.24
N ARG A 114 3.76 -22.43 2.68
CA ARG A 114 4.42 -21.35 1.91
C ARG A 114 3.62 -21.00 0.65
N GLU A 115 3.01 -21.98 -0.02
CA GLU A 115 2.15 -21.73 -1.17
C GLU A 115 0.85 -21.01 -0.81
N PHE A 116 0.32 -21.24 0.39
CA PHE A 116 -0.86 -20.54 0.90
C PHE A 116 -0.57 -19.13 1.44
N PHE A 117 0.70 -18.78 1.59
CA PHE A 117 1.11 -17.50 2.10
C PHE A 117 1.03 -16.42 1.03
N ASN A 118 0.26 -15.37 1.30
CA ASN A 118 0.19 -14.17 0.48
C ASN A 118 1.24 -13.15 0.98
N ALA A 119 2.29 -12.96 0.19
CA ALA A 119 3.39 -12.05 0.51
C ALA A 119 2.92 -10.60 0.61
N GLY A 120 3.35 -9.91 1.65
CA GLY A 120 3.08 -8.49 1.87
C GLY A 120 3.90 -7.58 0.96
N ILE A 121 5.06 -8.05 0.50
CA ILE A 121 5.85 -7.40 -0.55
C ILE A 121 5.44 -7.96 -1.91
N LYS A 122 4.98 -7.07 -2.79
CA LYS A 122 4.61 -7.38 -4.17
C LYS A 122 5.76 -7.01 -5.09
N GLN A 123 6.29 -8.02 -5.77
CA GLN A 123 7.28 -7.85 -6.82
C GLN A 123 6.60 -7.59 -8.16
N SER A 124 7.27 -6.86 -9.03
CA SER A 124 6.84 -6.69 -10.42
C SER A 124 6.91 -8.03 -11.13
N LYS A 125 5.83 -8.41 -11.82
CA LYS A 125 5.70 -9.66 -12.55
C LYS A 125 5.37 -9.38 -14.01
N ASP A 126 5.97 -10.16 -14.90
CA ASP A 126 5.63 -10.13 -16.32
C ASP A 126 4.24 -10.73 -16.54
N LYS A 127 3.40 -10.07 -17.34
CA LYS A 127 2.00 -10.47 -17.57
C LYS A 127 1.88 -11.79 -18.34
N ALA A 128 2.87 -12.15 -19.15
CA ALA A 128 2.82 -13.36 -19.98
C ALA A 128 3.35 -14.59 -19.24
N THR A 129 4.36 -14.43 -18.39
CA THR A 129 5.05 -15.53 -17.71
C THR A 129 4.72 -15.67 -16.23
N GLY A 130 4.18 -14.62 -15.60
CA GLY A 130 3.89 -14.58 -14.16
C GLY A 130 5.14 -14.56 -13.27
N LEU A 131 6.34 -14.50 -13.87
CA LEU A 131 7.62 -14.49 -13.18
C LEU A 131 8.05 -13.05 -12.84
N PRO A 132 8.86 -12.86 -11.79
CA PRO A 132 9.39 -11.54 -11.46
C PRO A 132 10.24 -10.98 -12.62
N ASP A 133 9.86 -9.81 -13.12
CA ASP A 133 10.49 -9.18 -14.28
C ASP A 133 11.48 -8.07 -13.90
N GLY A 134 11.44 -7.62 -12.65
CA GLY A 134 12.26 -6.52 -12.14
C GLY A 134 11.98 -5.16 -12.81
N LYS A 135 10.90 -5.02 -13.58
CA LYS A 135 10.58 -3.81 -14.33
C LYS A 135 10.25 -2.64 -13.40
N TYR A 136 9.54 -2.92 -12.31
CA TYR A 136 9.20 -1.95 -11.28
C TYR A 136 9.79 -2.35 -9.93
N PRO A 137 10.15 -1.37 -9.08
CA PRO A 137 10.56 -1.66 -7.72
C PRO A 137 9.46 -2.37 -6.94
N ASP A 138 9.87 -3.21 -5.99
CA ASP A 138 8.96 -3.88 -5.07
C ASP A 138 8.07 -2.85 -4.35
N THR A 139 6.85 -3.27 -4.02
CA THR A 139 5.88 -2.43 -3.31
C THR A 139 5.26 -3.16 -2.13
N MET A 140 4.80 -2.40 -1.13
CA MET A 140 3.90 -2.93 -0.09
C MET A 140 2.62 -2.09 -0.05
N SER A 141 1.48 -2.73 0.24
CA SER A 141 0.20 -2.04 0.39
C SER A 141 -0.12 -1.79 1.85
N ILE A 142 -0.49 -0.54 2.17
CA ILE A 142 -1.01 -0.15 3.48
C ILE A 142 -2.47 0.29 3.33
N LYS A 143 -3.35 -0.18 4.21
CA LYS A 143 -4.77 0.21 4.24
C LYS A 143 -4.96 1.47 5.09
N LEU A 144 -5.87 2.33 4.66
CA LEU A 144 -6.32 3.50 5.41
C LEU A 144 -7.72 3.22 5.96
N ASP A 145 -7.89 3.35 7.27
CA ASP A 145 -9.17 3.17 7.93
C ASP A 145 -9.90 4.52 7.98
N VAL A 146 -11.17 4.55 7.56
CA VAL A 146 -12.01 5.76 7.61
C VAL A 146 -12.97 5.67 8.78
N GLY A 147 -12.98 6.71 9.61
CA GLY A 147 -13.92 6.85 10.73
C GLY A 147 -13.66 5.95 11.93
N GLY A 148 -14.31 6.27 13.04
CA GLY A 148 -14.17 5.56 14.31
C GLY A 148 -12.85 5.79 15.04
N LYS A 149 -12.64 5.03 16.13
CA LYS A 149 -11.47 5.19 17.03
C LYS A 149 -10.12 4.81 16.41
N ASN A 150 -10.15 4.16 15.25
CA ASN A 150 -8.97 3.63 14.56
C ASN A 150 -8.72 4.31 13.22
N ALA A 151 -9.42 5.41 12.93
CA ALA A 151 -9.26 6.17 11.69
C ALA A 151 -7.80 6.56 11.48
N THR A 152 -7.36 6.54 10.22
CA THR A 152 -6.03 7.02 9.86
C THR A 152 -6.01 8.54 9.88
N GLU A 153 -5.08 9.11 10.65
CA GLU A 153 -4.86 10.55 10.69
C GLU A 153 -3.80 10.95 9.66
N VAL A 154 -4.05 12.00 8.88
CA VAL A 154 -3.12 12.49 7.87
C VAL A 154 -2.66 13.90 8.24
N TYR A 155 -1.36 14.13 8.20
CA TYR A 155 -0.72 15.37 8.56
C TYR A 155 0.06 15.93 7.37
N ASN A 156 0.06 17.27 7.25
CA ASN A 156 0.88 17.98 6.29
C ASN A 156 2.34 18.11 6.77
N GLU A 157 3.19 18.79 5.99
CA GLU A 157 4.60 18.98 6.33
C GLU A 157 4.82 19.73 7.66
N LYS A 158 3.89 20.65 7.98
CA LYS A 158 3.85 21.47 9.20
C LYS A 158 3.28 20.73 10.42
N ARG A 159 2.92 19.44 10.27
CA ARG A 159 2.31 18.59 11.31
C ARG A 159 0.89 19.02 11.71
N GLU A 160 0.20 19.72 10.83
CA GLU A 160 -1.21 20.06 11.01
C GLU A 160 -2.06 18.94 10.39
N LEU A 161 -3.18 18.62 11.06
CA LEU A 161 -4.11 17.59 10.60
C LEU A 161 -4.81 18.06 9.31
N ASP A 162 -4.70 17.26 8.25
CA ASP A 162 -5.40 17.48 6.98
C ASP A 162 -6.73 16.73 7.03
N GLN A 163 -7.83 17.48 7.11
CA GLN A 163 -9.19 16.93 7.25
C GLN A 163 -9.89 16.73 5.91
N ARG A 164 -9.21 17.03 4.79
CA ARG A 164 -9.80 16.83 3.46
C ARG A 164 -9.99 15.33 3.18
N PRO A 165 -10.88 14.95 2.24
CA PRO A 165 -11.00 13.56 1.80
C PRO A 165 -9.66 13.03 1.28
N PHE A 166 -9.34 11.76 1.52
CA PHE A 166 -8.06 11.16 1.13
C PHE A 166 -7.76 11.32 -0.37
N GLU A 167 -8.79 11.28 -1.20
CA GLU A 167 -8.75 11.46 -2.65
C GLU A 167 -8.18 12.82 -3.06
N SER A 168 -8.38 13.84 -2.23
CA SER A 168 -7.86 15.20 -2.47
C SER A 168 -6.48 15.44 -1.84
N ILE A 169 -6.06 14.58 -0.92
CA ILE A 169 -4.77 14.68 -0.23
C ILE A 169 -3.69 13.95 -1.02
N PHE A 170 -3.91 12.67 -1.31
CA PHE A 170 -2.88 11.79 -1.85
C PHE A 170 -2.84 11.85 -3.38
N GLN A 171 -1.77 12.44 -3.90
CA GLN A 171 -1.51 12.55 -5.33
C GLN A 171 -0.47 11.52 -5.78
N LYS A 172 -0.55 11.13 -7.06
CA LYS A 172 0.42 10.24 -7.69
C LYS A 172 1.83 10.83 -7.60
N GLY A 173 2.81 10.01 -7.25
CA GLY A 173 4.24 10.34 -7.19
C GLY A 173 4.67 11.16 -5.96
N GLY A 174 3.75 11.48 -5.05
CA GLY A 174 4.09 12.03 -3.74
C GLY A 174 4.93 11.07 -2.88
N SER A 175 5.23 11.48 -1.65
CA SER A 175 5.93 10.63 -0.69
C SER A 175 5.31 10.76 0.71
N CYS A 176 5.51 9.77 1.56
CA CYS A 176 4.97 9.81 2.92
C CYS A 176 5.90 9.14 3.94
N VAL A 177 5.71 9.53 5.20
CA VAL A 177 6.19 8.78 6.37
C VAL A 177 4.95 8.26 7.08
N ALA A 178 4.84 6.94 7.22
CA ALA A 178 3.66 6.30 7.80
C ALA A 178 4.00 5.60 9.12
N LEU A 179 3.17 5.79 10.14
CA LEU A 179 3.13 4.95 11.33
C LEU A 179 2.16 3.81 11.06
N ILE A 180 2.67 2.60 10.91
CA ILE A 180 1.90 1.42 10.50
C ILE A 180 1.80 0.38 11.61
N THR A 181 0.70 -0.37 11.58
CA THR A 181 0.49 -1.58 12.39
C THR A 181 0.07 -2.73 11.49
N CYS A 182 0.13 -3.97 11.98
CA CYS A 182 -0.21 -5.14 11.19
C CYS A 182 -1.00 -6.19 11.95
N SER A 183 -1.78 -6.96 11.20
CA SER A 183 -2.37 -8.21 11.66
C SER A 183 -2.30 -9.25 10.54
N CYS A 184 -2.28 -10.53 10.92
CA CYS A 184 -2.45 -11.61 9.97
C CYS A 184 -3.94 -11.85 9.73
N TRP A 185 -4.33 -11.98 8.47
CA TRP A 185 -5.65 -12.43 8.06
C TRP A 185 -5.57 -13.88 7.59
N ILE A 186 -6.65 -14.62 7.75
CA ILE A 186 -6.79 -15.99 7.25
C ILE A 186 -8.14 -16.07 6.55
N SER A 187 -8.14 -16.40 5.26
CA SER A 187 -9.36 -16.51 4.44
C SER A 187 -9.17 -17.56 3.35
N ALA A 188 -10.21 -18.35 3.09
CA ALA A 188 -10.24 -19.34 1.99
C ALA A 188 -8.97 -20.22 1.89
N GLY A 189 -8.41 -20.66 3.02
CA GLY A 189 -7.20 -21.49 3.06
C GLY A 189 -5.89 -20.73 2.78
N LYS A 190 -5.96 -19.45 2.41
CA LYS A 190 -4.81 -18.53 2.28
C LYS A 190 -4.68 -17.69 3.55
N PHE A 191 -3.49 -17.12 3.74
CA PHE A 191 -3.23 -16.20 4.85
C PHE A 191 -2.14 -15.21 4.46
N GLY A 192 -2.10 -14.07 5.14
CA GLY A 192 -1.10 -13.04 4.86
C GLY A 192 -1.13 -11.92 5.88
N ILE A 193 -0.26 -10.94 5.69
CA ILE A 193 -0.18 -9.77 6.57
C ILE A 193 -0.95 -8.61 5.93
N THR A 194 -1.86 -8.00 6.68
CA THR A 194 -2.42 -6.69 6.33
C THR A 194 -1.72 -5.61 7.15
N TRP A 195 -1.16 -4.62 6.46
CA TRP A 195 -0.65 -3.41 7.07
C TRP A 195 -1.71 -2.31 7.06
N ARG A 196 -1.82 -1.57 8.16
CA ARG A 196 -2.75 -0.44 8.32
C ARG A 196 -2.00 0.78 8.81
N ALA A 197 -2.30 1.93 8.24
CA ALA A 197 -1.75 3.19 8.70
C ALA A 197 -2.55 3.74 9.89
N LYS A 198 -1.84 4.15 10.94
CA LYS A 198 -2.42 4.92 12.06
C LYS A 198 -2.26 6.41 11.84
N GLN A 199 -1.06 6.82 11.45
CA GLN A 199 -0.77 8.22 11.14
C GLN A 199 0.08 8.27 9.88
N ILE A 200 -0.15 9.29 9.05
CA ILE A 200 0.62 9.53 7.83
C ILE A 200 1.04 10.99 7.82
N LYS A 201 2.33 11.24 7.63
CA LYS A 201 2.83 12.54 7.22
C LYS A 201 3.05 12.53 5.72
N TYR A 202 2.26 13.31 4.98
CA TYR A 202 2.29 13.34 3.51
C TYR A 202 3.12 14.52 3.00
N TYR A 203 3.89 14.25 1.94
CA TYR A 203 4.71 15.21 1.22
C TYR A 203 4.27 15.17 -0.26
N PRO A 204 3.53 16.18 -0.75
CA PRO A 204 3.14 16.24 -2.14
C PRO A 204 4.36 16.35 -3.06
N ILE A 205 4.18 16.09 -4.36
CA ILE A 205 5.22 16.41 -5.34
C ILE A 205 5.48 17.93 -5.27
N ALA A 206 6.74 18.32 -5.23
CA ALA A 206 7.14 19.69 -5.53
C ALA A 206 6.91 19.95 -7.02
N GLY A 207 5.67 20.21 -7.40
CA GLY A 207 5.28 20.58 -8.77
C GLY A 207 5.23 22.10 -8.92
N LEU A 208 5.26 22.56 -10.17
CA LEU A 208 4.76 23.90 -10.50
C LEU A 208 3.32 24.00 -9.99
N SER A 209 3.06 24.96 -9.11
CA SER A 209 1.71 25.28 -8.66
C SER A 209 1.22 26.49 -9.45
N GLY A 210 0.14 26.31 -10.21
CA GLY A 210 -0.48 27.37 -11.00
C GLY A 210 0.05 27.48 -12.44
N TYR A 211 -0.37 28.55 -13.11
CA TYR A 211 0.11 28.91 -14.44
C TYR A 211 1.54 29.47 -14.29
N SER A 212 2.53 28.80 -14.86
CA SER A 212 3.90 29.35 -14.98
C SER A 212 4.40 29.31 -16.42
N ILE A 213 3.47 29.11 -17.36
CA ILE A 213 3.71 29.34 -18.77
C ILE A 213 3.88 30.86 -18.92
N MET A 214 4.97 31.28 -19.53
CA MET A 214 5.15 32.68 -19.90
C MET A 214 4.35 32.91 -21.17
N ASP A 215 3.38 33.82 -21.13
CA ASP A 215 2.73 34.30 -22.34
C ASP A 215 3.77 35.12 -23.11
N ASP A 216 4.17 34.64 -24.29
CA ASP A 216 5.01 35.42 -25.19
C ASP A 216 4.08 36.49 -25.78
N ASP A 217 4.17 37.72 -25.26
CA ASP A 217 3.38 38.86 -25.74
C ASP A 217 3.58 38.98 -27.26
N GLU A 218 2.58 38.55 -28.02
CA GLU A 218 2.51 38.76 -29.46
C GLU A 218 2.46 40.28 -29.68
N VAL A 219 3.61 40.85 -30.06
CA VAL A 219 3.81 42.26 -30.33
C VAL A 219 2.93 42.70 -31.51
N ASP A 220 1.71 43.14 -31.22
CA ASP A 220 0.86 43.80 -32.18
C ASP A 220 1.47 45.17 -32.52
N ALA A 221 2.08 45.26 -33.69
CA ALA A 221 2.76 46.44 -34.18
C ALA A 221 1.78 47.47 -34.79
N VAL A 222 2.17 48.74 -34.65
CA VAL A 222 1.66 50.00 -35.26
C VAL A 222 0.52 50.70 -34.50
N SER A 223 0.55 52.00 -34.16
CA SER A 223 1.28 53.17 -34.65
C SER A 223 1.17 54.32 -33.61
N SER A 224 2.25 55.08 -33.37
CA SER A 224 2.29 56.56 -33.54
C SER A 224 3.49 57.23 -32.85
N ALA A 225 4.44 57.66 -33.69
CA ALA A 225 5.10 58.97 -33.70
C ALA A 225 6.06 59.45 -32.56
N ILE A 226 7.35 59.31 -32.89
CA ILE A 226 8.46 60.29 -32.92
C ILE A 226 9.11 60.95 -31.67
N SER A 227 10.45 61.04 -31.80
CA SER A 227 11.47 61.87 -31.12
C SER A 227 12.06 61.29 -29.82
N SER A 228 13.36 61.03 -29.65
CA SER A 228 14.55 61.55 -30.34
C SER A 228 15.85 60.81 -29.92
N SER A 229 16.81 60.76 -30.85
CA SER A 229 18.29 60.63 -30.70
C SER A 229 19.00 59.26 -30.50
N LEU A 230 19.67 58.85 -31.60
CA LEU A 230 20.92 58.06 -31.77
C LEU A 230 21.99 58.32 -30.67
N ALA A 231 22.94 57.43 -30.32
CA ALA A 231 23.78 56.59 -31.18
C ALA A 231 24.55 55.46 -30.40
N VAL A 232 24.69 54.28 -31.06
CA VAL A 232 25.90 53.42 -31.27
C VAL A 232 26.72 52.94 -30.04
N SER A 233 27.29 51.72 -29.93
CA SER A 233 27.47 50.54 -30.79
C SER A 233 28.08 49.38 -29.97
N GLY A 234 27.78 48.14 -30.35
CA GLY A 234 28.82 47.13 -30.62
C GLY A 234 28.95 45.90 -29.71
N GLY A 235 28.77 44.71 -30.31
CA GLY A 235 29.71 43.58 -30.10
C GLY A 235 29.17 42.19 -29.73
N ALA A 236 29.03 41.32 -30.74
CA ALA A 236 29.38 39.86 -30.80
C ALA A 236 28.87 38.88 -29.71
N SER A 237 28.05 37.86 -30.04
CA SER A 237 28.31 36.58 -30.72
C SER A 237 28.69 35.41 -29.78
N ALA A 238 27.86 34.35 -29.75
CA ALA A 238 28.19 32.91 -29.60
C ALA A 238 26.87 32.14 -29.34
N ALA A 239 26.33 31.37 -30.28
CA ALA A 239 26.66 29.96 -30.60
C ALA A 239 26.22 28.95 -29.52
N ALA A 240 25.19 28.14 -29.79
CA ALA A 240 25.16 26.69 -29.51
C ALA A 240 23.88 26.01 -30.02
N SER A 241 24.07 25.17 -31.04
CA SER A 241 23.43 23.89 -31.37
C SER A 241 22.01 23.58 -30.88
N ALA A 242 21.10 23.48 -31.85
CA ALA A 242 19.87 22.69 -31.75
C ALA A 242 20.21 21.21 -31.97
N VAL A 243 19.82 20.37 -31.00
CA VAL A 243 19.72 18.91 -31.15
C VAL A 243 18.24 18.57 -31.00
N GLU A 244 17.65 18.06 -32.06
CA GLU A 244 16.29 17.54 -32.06
C GLU A 244 16.24 16.21 -31.30
N ILE A 245 15.39 16.12 -30.29
CA ILE A 245 15.03 14.84 -29.65
C ILE A 245 13.57 14.61 -30.01
N ALA A 246 13.36 13.58 -30.83
CA ALA A 246 12.05 13.07 -31.19
C ALA A 246 11.31 12.55 -29.96
N ASP A 247 10.09 13.03 -29.80
CA ASP A 247 9.11 12.64 -28.80
C ASP A 247 8.46 11.32 -29.27
N ASP A 248 8.80 10.21 -28.62
CA ASP A 248 8.13 8.91 -28.82
C ASP A 248 7.23 8.65 -27.61
N ASP A 249 5.99 9.14 -27.72
CA ASP A 249 4.88 8.88 -26.81
C ASP A 249 4.40 7.43 -27.00
N ASP A 250 5.04 6.48 -26.30
CA ASP A 250 4.47 5.14 -26.10
C ASP A 250 3.94 5.04 -24.66
N THR A 251 2.66 5.42 -24.52
CA THR A 251 1.88 5.25 -23.29
C THR A 251 1.39 3.80 -23.18
N PRO A 252 1.87 2.97 -22.24
CA PRO A 252 1.29 1.65 -22.05
C PRO A 252 0.14 1.73 -21.06
N ALA A 253 -1.00 1.30 -21.58
CA ALA A 253 -2.25 1.01 -20.92
C ALA A 253 -2.11 0.37 -19.52
N ALA A 254 -3.01 0.84 -18.65
CA ALA A 254 -3.53 0.22 -17.44
C ALA A 254 -2.98 -1.19 -17.12
N ALA A 255 -2.20 -1.27 -16.05
CA ALA A 255 -1.97 -2.53 -15.36
C ALA A 255 -3.32 -3.00 -14.77
N ALA A 256 -3.95 -3.94 -15.49
CA ALA A 256 -4.98 -4.80 -14.96
C ALA A 256 -4.49 -5.39 -13.63
N VAL A 257 -5.22 -5.09 -12.57
CA VAL A 257 -5.13 -5.75 -11.29
C VAL A 257 -5.87 -7.08 -11.43
N ASP A 258 -5.10 -8.17 -11.46
CA ASP A 258 -5.60 -9.52 -11.22
C ASP A 258 -6.12 -9.59 -9.77
N GLU A 259 -7.42 -9.46 -9.61
CA GLU A 259 -8.16 -9.89 -8.42
C GLU A 259 -9.00 -11.12 -8.80
N ASP A 260 -8.37 -12.30 -8.80
CA ASP A 260 -9.07 -13.57 -8.61
C ASP A 260 -9.63 -13.60 -7.17
N ASP A 261 -10.81 -13.01 -7.01
CA ASP A 261 -11.71 -13.19 -5.87
C ASP A 261 -12.96 -13.93 -6.36
N ASP A 262 -12.78 -15.21 -6.70
CA ASP A 262 -13.87 -16.14 -7.02
C ASP A 262 -14.57 -16.54 -5.71
N GLU A 263 -15.56 -15.76 -5.29
CA GLU A 263 -16.56 -16.18 -4.30
C GLU A 263 -17.60 -17.06 -5.00
N GLU A 264 -17.36 -18.38 -5.06
CA GLU A 264 -18.39 -19.35 -5.42
C GLU A 264 -19.39 -19.53 -4.25
N GLU A 265 -20.66 -19.25 -4.53
CA GLU A 265 -21.79 -19.31 -3.61
C GLU A 265 -22.15 -20.77 -3.25
N GLU A 266 -21.77 -21.24 -2.07
CA GLU A 266 -22.18 -22.58 -1.59
C GLU A 266 -23.61 -22.54 -1.03
N ALA A 267 -24.53 -23.21 -1.74
CA ALA A 267 -25.96 -23.31 -1.42
C ALA A 267 -26.21 -23.89 0.00
N PRO A 268 -27.32 -23.48 0.69
CA PRO A 268 -27.56 -23.86 2.08
C PRO A 268 -27.87 -25.36 2.24
N PRO A 269 -27.40 -26.02 3.32
CA PRO A 269 -27.62 -27.44 3.51
C PRO A 269 -29.09 -27.77 3.86
N VAL A 270 -29.62 -28.80 3.20
CA VAL A 270 -30.94 -29.40 3.43
C VAL A 270 -31.01 -29.97 4.85
N LYS A 271 -32.00 -29.53 5.64
CA LYS A 271 -32.26 -30.01 7.00
C LYS A 271 -32.74 -31.46 6.98
N VAL A 272 -31.96 -32.38 7.55
CA VAL A 272 -32.38 -33.77 7.82
C VAL A 272 -33.26 -33.80 9.09
N PRO A 273 -34.41 -34.50 9.11
CA PRO A 273 -35.27 -34.52 10.30
C PRO A 273 -34.68 -35.40 11.41
N ILE A 274 -34.55 -34.82 12.61
CA ILE A 274 -34.15 -35.53 13.83
C ILE A 274 -35.34 -36.39 14.31
N THR A 275 -35.18 -37.72 14.26
CA THR A 275 -36.11 -38.67 14.88
C THR A 275 -35.90 -38.70 16.40
N ARG A 276 -36.90 -38.24 17.17
CA ARG A 276 -36.93 -38.35 18.63
C ARG A 276 -37.12 -39.82 19.05
N LYS A 277 -36.17 -40.38 19.81
CA LYS A 277 -36.35 -41.66 20.52
C LYS A 277 -37.30 -41.46 21.72
N LYS A 278 -38.29 -42.35 21.85
CA LYS A 278 -39.20 -42.48 23.00
C LYS A 278 -38.44 -42.86 24.28
N PRO A 279 -38.79 -42.33 25.46
CA PRO A 279 -38.25 -42.82 26.72
C PRO A 279 -38.86 -44.17 27.09
N ALA A 280 -38.01 -45.06 27.63
CA ALA A 280 -38.37 -46.38 28.12
C ALA A 280 -39.17 -46.28 29.43
N ALA A 281 -40.25 -47.06 29.52
CA ALA A 281 -41.06 -47.22 30.72
C ALA A 281 -40.30 -48.02 31.79
N LYS A 282 -40.25 -47.51 33.01
CA LYS A 282 -39.90 -48.29 34.21
C LYS A 282 -41.06 -49.24 34.53
N LYS A 283 -40.74 -50.52 34.63
CA LYS A 283 -41.51 -51.51 35.40
C LYS A 283 -41.01 -51.49 36.84
#